data_AF-A0A5N6W753-F1
#
_entry.id   AF-A0A5N6W753-F1
#
_cell.length_a   1.000
_cell.length_b   1.000
_cell.length_c   1.000
_cell.angle_alpha   90.00
_cell.angle_beta   90.00
_cell.angle_gamma   90.00
#
_symmetry.space_group_name_H-M   'P 1'
#
loop_
_entity.id
_entity.type
_entity.pdbx_description
1 polymer ?
#
loop_
_entity_poly.entity_id
_entity_poly.type
_entity_poly.pdbx_seq_one_letter_code
_entity_poly.pdbx_strand_id
1 'polypeptide(L)'
;MIGCGLYTLVSSAEGSMVVWELYRDGKNVSAEENKVDIDTLSAKAADTAISELVSDHGWRLEEDGAKAIAEGFKTTITKAMDIHALEKQITLDGKFASYGAPFSPDGQKMVYVTQNSTTQNGMRDAETLPCVNIWDVEAKVIQHRLLGHTDTIMWVATSPDSTLVASIS
;
A
#
# COMPACT_ATOMS: atom_id res chain seq x y z
N MET A 1 13.35 -16.51 25.46
CA MET A 1 12.93 -15.12 25.16
C MET A 1 12.32 -15.16 23.77
N ILE A 2 10.98 -15.19 23.68
CA ILE A 2 10.29 -15.32 22.39
C ILE A 2 10.34 -13.93 21.77
N GLY A 3 11.24 -13.71 20.81
CA GLY A 3 11.33 -12.44 20.11
C GLY A 3 9.99 -12.11 19.47
N CYS A 4 9.52 -10.86 19.65
CA CYS A 4 8.40 -10.31 18.90
C CYS A 4 8.74 -10.38 17.41
N GLY A 5 8.25 -11.39 16.71
CA GLY A 5 8.41 -11.49 15.26
C GLY A 5 7.50 -10.48 14.58
N LEU A 6 8.09 -9.64 13.73
CA LEU A 6 7.41 -8.73 12.84
C LEU A 6 7.20 -9.43 11.49
N TYR A 7 6.05 -9.21 10.86
CA TYR A 7 5.79 -9.63 9.48
C TYR A 7 5.80 -8.41 8.58
N THR A 8 6.59 -8.46 7.52
CA THR A 8 6.51 -7.47 6.44
C THR A 8 5.49 -7.95 5.42
N LEU A 9 4.41 -7.19 5.24
CA LEU A 9 3.42 -7.38 4.19
C LEU A 9 3.63 -6.31 3.12
N VAL A 10 3.57 -6.69 1.85
CA VAL A 10 3.67 -5.75 0.74
C VAL A 10 2.49 -5.91 -0.19
N SER A 11 1.75 -4.82 -0.37
CA SER A 11 0.63 -4.72 -1.31
C SER A 11 1.04 -3.85 -2.49
N SER A 12 0.66 -4.24 -3.72
CA SER A 12 0.94 -3.46 -4.93
C SER A 12 -0.35 -3.15 -5.69
N ALA A 13 -0.50 -1.89 -6.10
CA ALA A 13 -1.58 -1.42 -6.95
C ALA A 13 -1.08 -0.30 -7.86
N GLU A 14 -1.43 -0.35 -9.15
CA GLU A 14 -1.21 0.75 -10.12
C GLU A 14 0.21 1.34 -10.15
N GLY A 15 1.24 0.50 -10.00
CA GLY A 15 2.63 0.96 -10.01
C GLY A 15 3.09 1.61 -8.71
N SER A 16 2.31 1.54 -7.65
CA SER A 16 2.73 1.83 -6.28
C SER A 16 2.72 0.56 -5.45
N MET A 17 3.66 0.47 -4.52
CA MET A 17 3.75 -0.60 -3.53
C MET A 17 3.77 0.02 -2.14
N VAL A 18 3.03 -0.59 -1.22
CA VAL A 18 2.95 -0.16 0.18
C VAL A 18 3.47 -1.29 1.04
N VAL A 19 4.42 -0.96 1.90
CA VAL A 19 5.04 -1.89 2.85
C VAL A 19 4.44 -1.64 4.23
N TRP A 20 3.90 -2.71 4.82
CA TRP A 20 3.26 -2.73 6.12
C TRP A 20 4.08 -3.59 7.07
N GLU A 21 4.29 -3.11 8.29
CA GLU A 21 4.83 -3.93 9.37
C GLU A 21 3.70 -4.38 10.28
N LEU A 22 3.58 -5.70 10.44
CA LEU A 22 2.53 -6.30 11.24
C LEU A 22 3.12 -7.06 12.42
N TYR A 23 2.49 -6.95 13.57
CA TYR A 23 2.72 -7.88 14.68
C TYR A 23 2.20 -9.27 14.32
N ARG A 24 2.55 -10.26 15.14
CA ARG A 24 2.11 -11.65 14.92
C ARG A 24 0.59 -11.83 14.93
N ASP A 25 -0.12 -10.98 15.66
CA ASP A 25 -1.58 -10.96 15.68
C ASP A 25 -2.20 -10.27 14.44
N GLY A 26 -1.37 -9.87 13.48
CA GLY A 26 -1.77 -9.24 12.23
C GLY A 26 -2.03 -7.74 12.33
N LYS A 27 -1.86 -7.13 13.51
CA LYS A 27 -2.06 -5.69 13.68
C LYS A 27 -0.89 -4.92 13.10
N ASN A 28 -1.20 -3.84 12.39
CA ASN A 28 -0.18 -2.90 11.91
C ASN A 28 0.50 -2.20 13.10
N VAL A 29 1.83 -2.23 13.11
CA VAL A 29 2.69 -1.61 14.12
C VAL A 29 2.41 -0.12 14.25
N SER A 30 2.16 0.58 13.12
CA SER A 30 1.91 2.02 13.13
C SER A 30 0.46 2.41 13.48
N ALA A 31 -0.43 1.44 13.67
CA ALA A 31 -1.86 1.68 13.91
C ALA A 31 -2.24 1.78 15.40
N GLU A 32 -1.31 1.53 16.34
CA GLU A 32 -1.63 1.52 17.77
C GLU A 32 -1.73 2.92 18.42
N GLU A 33 -1.42 3.99 17.71
CA GLU A 33 -1.58 5.36 18.21
C GLU A 33 -3.06 5.79 18.13
N ASN A 34 -3.76 5.78 19.27
CA ASN A 34 -5.09 6.36 19.48
C ASN A 34 -6.19 5.87 18.53
N LYS A 35 -6.74 4.69 18.83
CA LYS A 35 -7.88 4.14 18.09
C LYS A 35 -9.08 5.10 18.16
N VAL A 36 -9.43 5.68 17.03
CA VAL A 36 -10.61 6.53 16.88
C VAL A 36 -11.86 5.64 16.87
N ASP A 37 -12.82 5.96 17.73
CA ASP A 37 -14.16 5.37 17.66
C ASP A 37 -14.93 6.05 16.51
N ILE A 38 -14.86 5.43 15.34
CA ILE A 38 -15.47 5.92 14.10
C ILE A 38 -16.99 6.06 14.28
N ASP A 39 -17.64 5.10 14.94
CA ASP A 39 -19.09 5.11 15.08
C ASP A 39 -19.55 6.30 15.95
N THR A 40 -18.90 6.49 17.10
CA THR A 40 -19.20 7.63 17.98
C THR A 40 -18.88 8.97 17.33
N LEU A 41 -17.73 9.09 16.65
CA LEU A 41 -17.33 10.35 15.99
C LEU A 41 -18.25 10.69 14.82
N SER A 42 -18.63 9.69 14.03
CA SER A 42 -19.53 9.87 12.88
C SER A 42 -20.94 10.24 13.31
N ALA A 43 -21.46 9.62 14.37
CA ALA A 43 -22.75 9.97 14.96
C ALA A 43 -22.76 11.44 15.43
N LYS A 44 -21.72 11.86 16.17
CA LYS A 44 -21.60 13.25 16.63
C LYS A 44 -21.53 14.26 15.49
N ALA A 45 -20.78 13.95 14.42
CA ALA A 45 -20.69 14.79 13.24
C ALA A 45 -22.05 14.88 12.50
N ALA A 46 -22.73 13.75 12.35
CA ALA A 46 -24.06 13.69 11.75
C ALA A 46 -25.10 14.47 12.56
N ASP A 47 -25.14 14.30 13.87
CA ASP A 47 -26.06 15.02 14.76
C ASP A 47 -25.88 16.54 14.67
N THR A 48 -24.62 17.00 14.60
CA THR A 48 -24.30 18.42 14.45
C THR A 48 -24.83 18.96 13.12
N ALA A 49 -24.54 18.26 12.01
CA ALA A 49 -25.00 18.66 10.68
C ALA A 49 -26.53 18.64 10.56
N ILE A 50 -27.17 17.59 11.09
CA ILE A 50 -28.64 17.45 11.12
C ILE A 50 -29.26 18.59 11.92
N SER A 51 -28.69 18.93 13.08
CA SER A 51 -29.18 20.03 13.91
C SER A 51 -29.18 21.36 13.15
N GLU A 52 -28.07 21.70 12.47
CA GLU A 52 -27.98 22.94 11.68
C GLU A 52 -28.94 22.94 10.48
N LEU A 53 -29.11 21.81 9.78
CA LEU A 53 -30.06 21.69 8.67
C LEU A 53 -31.51 21.91 9.11
N VAL A 54 -31.88 21.41 10.29
CA VAL A 54 -33.22 21.58 10.85
C VAL A 54 -33.43 23.01 11.36
N SER A 55 -32.46 23.56 12.12
CA SER A 55 -32.62 24.88 12.76
C SER A 55 -32.51 26.04 11.77
N ASP A 56 -31.53 26.00 10.87
CA ASP A 56 -31.13 27.16 10.07
C ASP A 56 -31.66 27.08 8.64
N HIS A 57 -31.97 25.86 8.18
CA HIS A 57 -32.43 25.61 6.82
C HIS A 57 -33.84 25.01 6.74
N GLY A 58 -34.51 24.78 7.87
CA GLY A 58 -35.91 24.35 7.93
C GLY A 58 -36.17 22.95 7.37
N TRP A 59 -35.14 22.10 7.32
CA TRP A 59 -35.28 20.73 6.83
C TRP A 59 -36.21 19.93 7.75
N ARG A 60 -37.09 19.12 7.15
CA ARG A 60 -37.82 18.05 7.85
C ARG A 60 -37.19 16.73 7.46
N LEU A 61 -36.18 16.34 8.23
CA LEU A 61 -35.46 15.09 7.99
C LEU A 61 -36.31 13.91 8.46
N GLU A 62 -36.54 12.98 7.53
CA GLU A 62 -37.06 11.65 7.82
C GLU A 62 -35.90 10.70 8.18
N GLU A 63 -36.25 9.52 8.70
CA GLU A 63 -35.27 8.52 9.18
C GLU A 63 -34.23 8.16 8.12
N ASP A 64 -34.65 8.01 6.87
CA ASP A 64 -33.76 7.67 5.74
C ASP A 64 -32.75 8.79 5.44
N GLY A 65 -33.17 10.06 5.54
CA GLY A 65 -32.29 11.20 5.30
C GLY A 65 -31.22 11.37 6.39
N ALA A 66 -31.63 11.20 7.65
CA ALA A 66 -30.69 11.22 8.79
C ALA A 66 -29.68 10.07 8.70
N LYS A 67 -30.15 8.87 8.33
CA LYS A 67 -29.29 7.70 8.13
C LYS A 67 -28.29 7.91 7.01
N ALA A 68 -28.71 8.45 5.86
CA ALA A 68 -27.82 8.73 4.74
C ALA A 68 -26.69 9.71 5.12
N ILE A 69 -27.00 10.74 5.93
CA ILE A 69 -25.99 11.68 6.43
C ILE A 69 -24.98 10.96 7.35
N ALA A 70 -25.47 10.13 8.29
CA ALA A 70 -24.60 9.39 9.20
C ALA A 70 -23.67 8.40 8.47
N GLU A 71 -24.19 7.66 7.50
CA GLU A 71 -23.40 6.73 6.67
C GLU A 71 -22.37 7.48 5.81
N GLY A 72 -22.73 8.66 5.29
CA GLY A 72 -21.83 9.54 4.56
C GLY A 72 -20.63 9.99 5.41
N PHE A 73 -20.87 10.50 6.63
CA PHE A 73 -19.80 10.87 7.55
C PHE A 73 -18.92 9.68 7.93
N LYS A 74 -19.53 8.53 8.24
CA LYS A 74 -18.80 7.30 8.56
C LYS A 74 -17.87 6.88 7.42
N THR A 75 -18.36 6.92 6.19
CA THR A 75 -17.56 6.62 4.99
C THR A 75 -16.39 7.59 4.84
N THR A 76 -16.63 8.89 4.98
CA THR A 76 -15.60 9.92 4.85
C THR A 76 -14.53 9.80 5.94
N ILE A 77 -14.93 9.59 7.20
CA ILE A 77 -13.99 9.43 8.32
C ILE A 77 -13.17 8.16 8.15
N THR A 78 -13.79 7.04 7.76
CA THR A 78 -13.07 5.78 7.48
C THR A 78 -12.01 6.00 6.40
N LYS A 79 -12.37 6.65 5.28
CA LYS A 79 -11.42 6.98 4.21
C LYS A 79 -10.28 7.88 4.70
N ALA A 80 -10.58 8.88 5.53
CA ALA A 80 -9.55 9.75 6.09
C ALA A 80 -8.58 8.99 7.00
N MET A 81 -9.08 8.02 7.78
CA MET A 81 -8.25 7.13 8.59
C MET A 81 -7.38 6.21 7.75
N ASP A 82 -7.90 5.64 6.67
CA ASP A 82 -7.12 4.80 5.75
C ASP A 82 -5.97 5.61 5.12
N ILE A 83 -6.24 6.86 4.71
CA ILE A 83 -5.22 7.77 4.19
C ILE A 83 -4.17 8.07 5.26
N HIS A 84 -4.59 8.42 6.48
CA HIS A 84 -3.65 8.70 7.56
C HIS A 84 -2.79 7.47 7.94
N ALA A 85 -3.37 6.28 7.90
CA ALA A 85 -2.63 5.04 8.11
C ALA A 85 -1.58 4.82 7.02
N LEU A 86 -1.90 5.18 5.77
CA LEU A 86 -1.00 5.10 4.63
C LEU A 86 0.17 6.10 4.71
N GLU A 87 -0.05 7.30 5.24
CA GLU A 87 1.00 8.33 5.44
C GLU A 87 2.17 7.83 6.29
N LYS A 88 1.92 6.87 7.19
CA LYS A 88 2.94 6.27 8.06
C LYS A 88 3.66 5.08 7.43
N GLN A 89 3.21 4.61 6.26
CA GLN A 89 3.81 3.45 5.59
C GLN A 89 4.96 3.86 4.67
N ILE A 90 5.79 2.88 4.32
CA ILE A 90 6.76 3.04 3.24
C ILE A 90 6.05 2.79 1.92
N THR A 91 6.15 3.77 1.02
CA THR A 91 5.67 3.65 -0.36
C THR A 91 6.86 3.53 -1.31
N LEU A 92 6.84 2.51 -2.16
CA LEU A 92 7.82 2.30 -3.22
C LEU A 92 7.12 2.47 -4.57
N ASP A 93 7.74 3.21 -5.47
CA ASP A 93 7.32 3.25 -6.87
C ASP A 93 7.74 1.94 -7.55
N GLY A 94 6.80 1.25 -8.19
CA GLY A 94 7.02 -0.02 -8.85
C GLY A 94 5.89 -1.03 -8.66
N LYS A 95 6.13 -2.24 -9.16
CA LYS A 95 5.22 -3.38 -9.04
C LYS A 95 6.03 -4.67 -9.00
N PHE A 96 5.40 -5.78 -8.62
CA PHE A 96 6.00 -7.08 -8.82
C PHE A 96 6.06 -7.45 -10.30
N ALA A 97 7.02 -8.29 -10.68
CA ALA A 97 7.03 -8.90 -12.01
C ALA A 97 5.75 -9.74 -12.20
N SER A 98 5.35 -9.95 -13.46
CA SER A 98 4.14 -10.71 -13.79
C SER A 98 4.16 -12.11 -13.19
N TYR A 99 5.35 -12.68 -13.05
CA TYR A 99 5.55 -13.98 -12.48
C TYR A 99 6.81 -14.06 -11.60
N GLY A 100 6.79 -14.99 -10.65
CA GLY A 100 7.88 -15.23 -9.72
C GLY A 100 7.52 -14.86 -8.28
N ALA A 101 8.32 -15.37 -7.33
CA ALA A 101 8.23 -14.97 -5.94
C ALA A 101 9.00 -13.66 -5.73
N PRO A 102 8.38 -12.62 -5.16
CA PRO A 102 9.05 -11.34 -4.97
C PRO A 102 10.06 -11.37 -3.82
N PHE A 103 9.91 -12.25 -2.84
CA PHE A 103 10.87 -12.37 -1.74
C PHE A 103 11.88 -13.48 -1.99
N SER A 104 13.11 -13.28 -1.51
CA SER A 104 14.08 -14.35 -1.38
C SER A 104 13.63 -15.38 -0.34
N PRO A 105 14.02 -16.66 -0.46
CA PRO A 105 13.68 -17.70 0.51
C PRO A 105 14.07 -17.38 1.97
N ASP A 106 15.17 -16.64 2.17
CA ASP A 106 15.62 -16.18 3.49
C ASP A 106 14.84 -14.97 4.04
N GLY A 107 13.95 -14.37 3.23
CA GLY A 107 13.13 -13.21 3.58
C GLY A 107 13.89 -11.88 3.65
N GLN A 108 15.20 -11.85 3.36
CA GLN A 108 16.02 -10.64 3.51
C GLN A 108 15.92 -9.68 2.34
N LYS A 109 15.55 -10.19 1.14
CA LYS A 109 15.48 -9.41 -0.10
C LYS A 109 14.07 -9.45 -0.66
N MET A 110 13.59 -8.29 -1.10
CA MET A 110 12.44 -8.18 -1.99
C MET A 110 12.90 -7.71 -3.37
N VAL A 111 12.35 -8.32 -4.41
CA VAL A 111 12.58 -7.97 -5.80
C VAL A 111 11.31 -7.41 -6.40
N TYR A 112 11.41 -6.23 -7.00
CA TYR A 112 10.32 -5.57 -7.71
C TYR A 112 10.85 -4.84 -8.93
N VAL A 113 9.95 -4.41 -9.81
CA VAL A 113 10.30 -3.79 -11.09
C VAL A 113 9.69 -2.39 -11.22
N THR A 114 10.46 -1.48 -11.80
CA THR A 114 10.03 -0.13 -12.17
C THR A 114 10.08 0.05 -13.67
N GLN A 115 9.28 1.00 -14.18
CA GLN A 115 9.22 1.34 -15.62
C GLN A 115 8.94 0.12 -16.53
N ASN A 116 8.26 -0.89 -15.98
CA ASN A 116 8.07 -2.19 -16.62
C ASN A 116 6.88 -2.19 -17.60
N SER A 117 7.09 -1.52 -18.72
CA SER A 117 6.13 -1.34 -19.81
C SER A 117 6.76 -1.72 -21.14
N THR A 118 5.99 -2.29 -22.07
CA THR A 118 6.53 -2.79 -23.34
C THR A 118 7.14 -1.69 -24.20
N THR A 119 8.26 -2.03 -24.87
CA THR A 119 8.94 -1.18 -25.85
C THR A 119 8.48 -1.45 -27.30
N GLN A 120 7.51 -2.35 -27.50
CA GLN A 120 6.95 -2.64 -28.83
C GLN A 120 6.26 -1.44 -29.51
N ASN A 121 5.88 -0.41 -28.73
CA ASN A 121 5.21 0.78 -29.25
C ASN A 121 6.16 1.92 -29.65
N GLY A 122 7.48 1.72 -29.57
CA GLY A 122 8.47 2.72 -29.99
C GLY A 122 9.77 2.69 -29.19
N MET A 123 10.80 3.33 -29.75
CA MET A 123 12.09 3.47 -29.09
C MET A 123 11.96 4.34 -27.83
N ARG A 124 12.72 3.98 -26.79
CA ARG A 124 12.71 4.66 -25.49
C ARG A 124 14.10 5.08 -25.08
N ASP A 125 14.17 6.15 -24.29
CA ASP A 125 15.41 6.57 -23.64
C ASP A 125 15.84 5.50 -22.64
N ALA A 126 17.15 5.26 -22.54
CA ALA A 126 17.73 4.24 -21.68
C ALA A 126 17.31 4.38 -20.20
N GLU A 127 17.06 5.61 -19.76
CA GLU A 127 16.61 5.95 -18.39
C GLU A 127 15.16 5.56 -18.10
N THR A 128 14.40 5.21 -19.14
CA THR A 128 12.99 4.79 -19.07
C THR A 128 12.81 3.29 -19.34
N LEU A 129 13.92 2.55 -19.43
CA LEU A 129 13.92 1.10 -19.62
C LEU A 129 13.62 0.37 -18.31
N PRO A 130 13.01 -0.83 -18.39
CA PRO A 130 12.68 -1.61 -17.21
C PRO A 130 13.89 -1.87 -16.30
N CYS A 131 13.67 -1.70 -15.00
CA CYS A 131 14.70 -1.90 -13.99
C CYS A 131 14.23 -2.93 -12.96
N VAL A 132 15.11 -3.88 -12.61
CA VAL A 132 14.91 -4.77 -11.46
C VAL A 132 15.54 -4.11 -10.24
N ASN A 133 14.75 -3.95 -9.18
CA ASN A 133 15.19 -3.37 -7.92
C ASN A 133 15.28 -4.47 -6.86
N ILE A 134 16.41 -4.52 -6.15
CA ILE A 134 16.62 -5.38 -4.97
C ILE A 134 16.54 -4.50 -3.74
N TRP A 135 15.59 -4.80 -2.86
CA TRP A 135 15.30 -4.04 -1.65
C TRP A 135 15.59 -4.89 -0.41
N ASP A 136 16.32 -4.29 0.52
CA ASP A 136 16.60 -4.88 1.84
C ASP A 136 15.37 -4.75 2.73
N VAL A 137 14.86 -5.88 3.20
CA VAL A 137 13.63 -5.92 3.99
C VAL A 137 13.81 -5.33 5.38
N GLU A 138 14.95 -5.56 6.01
CA GLU A 138 15.22 -5.08 7.38
C GLU A 138 15.68 -3.63 7.37
N ALA A 139 16.65 -3.30 6.51
CA ALA A 139 17.22 -1.95 6.41
C ALA A 139 16.29 -0.97 5.67
N LYS A 140 15.26 -1.46 4.99
CA LYS A 140 14.23 -0.67 4.30
C LYS A 140 14.77 0.23 3.20
N VAL A 141 15.81 -0.24 2.51
CA VAL A 141 16.52 0.52 1.46
C VAL A 141 16.71 -0.30 0.20
N ILE A 142 16.77 0.37 -0.95
CA ILE A 142 17.17 -0.26 -2.21
C ILE A 142 18.66 -0.57 -2.15
N GLN A 143 19.04 -1.85 -2.20
CA GLN A 143 20.44 -2.28 -2.26
C GLN A 143 21.00 -2.16 -3.68
N HIS A 144 20.20 -2.58 -4.67
CA HIS A 144 20.65 -2.65 -6.07
C HIS A 144 19.57 -2.23 -7.05
N ARG A 145 20.01 -1.58 -8.13
CA ARG A 145 19.23 -1.31 -9.34
C ARG A 145 19.93 -1.99 -10.50
N LEU A 146 19.31 -3.01 -11.07
CA LEU A 146 19.86 -3.79 -12.16
C LEU A 146 19.22 -3.30 -13.46
N LEU A 147 20.08 -2.78 -14.35
CA LEU A 147 19.73 -2.26 -15.66
C LEU A 147 20.17 -3.24 -16.75
N GLY A 148 19.52 -3.21 -17.91
CA GLY A 148 19.94 -3.98 -19.09
C GLY A 148 18.80 -4.62 -19.87
N HIS A 149 17.63 -4.80 -19.24
CA HIS A 149 16.43 -5.24 -19.95
C HIS A 149 15.96 -4.15 -20.91
N THR A 150 15.74 -4.51 -22.17
CA THR A 150 15.33 -3.58 -23.23
C THR A 150 13.83 -3.66 -23.54
N ASP A 151 13.11 -4.60 -22.92
CA ASP A 151 11.66 -4.75 -22.97
C ASP A 151 11.15 -5.26 -21.60
N THR A 152 9.84 -5.38 -21.47
CA THR A 152 9.12 -5.73 -20.24
C THR A 152 9.72 -6.96 -19.57
N ILE A 153 10.15 -6.84 -18.31
CA ILE A 153 10.54 -7.94 -17.45
C ILE A 153 9.30 -8.77 -17.12
N MET A 154 9.25 -10.00 -17.61
CA MET A 154 8.12 -10.91 -17.43
C MET A 154 8.28 -11.79 -16.20
N TRP A 155 9.51 -12.22 -15.90
CA TRP A 155 9.78 -13.14 -14.81
C TRP A 155 10.97 -12.69 -13.96
N VAL A 156 10.87 -12.94 -12.67
CA VAL A 156 11.97 -12.81 -11.71
C VAL A 156 12.02 -14.08 -10.85
N ALA A 157 13.23 -14.56 -10.55
CA ALA A 157 13.43 -15.65 -9.61
C ALA A 157 14.66 -15.41 -8.73
N THR A 158 14.56 -15.82 -7.47
CA THR A 158 15.67 -15.87 -6.52
C THR A 158 16.15 -17.32 -6.40
N SER A 159 17.46 -17.52 -6.25
CA SER A 159 18.00 -18.87 -6.02
C SER A 159 17.58 -19.39 -4.64
N PRO A 160 17.50 -20.72 -4.42
CA PRO A 160 17.13 -21.31 -3.13
C PRO A 160 18.02 -20.88 -1.96
N ASP A 161 19.30 -20.60 -2.21
CA ASP A 161 20.28 -20.10 -1.24
C ASP A 161 20.26 -18.56 -1.08
N SER A 162 19.35 -17.87 -1.77
CA SER A 162 19.15 -16.41 -1.73
C SER A 162 20.35 -15.57 -2.20
N THR A 163 21.32 -16.17 -2.90
CA THR A 163 22.55 -15.48 -3.37
C THR A 163 22.44 -14.90 -4.77
N LEU A 164 21.53 -15.42 -5.60
CA LEU A 164 21.37 -15.04 -7.00
C LEU A 164 19.96 -14.55 -7.29
N VAL A 165 19.86 -13.67 -8.29
CA VAL A 165 18.59 -13.21 -8.88
C VAL A 165 18.68 -13.35 -10.39
N ALA A 166 17.70 -14.03 -10.99
CA ALA A 166 17.53 -14.15 -12.43
C ALA A 166 16.30 -13.35 -12.87
N SER A 167 16.36 -12.75 -14.05
CA SER A 167 15.26 -12.02 -14.66
C SER A 167 15.30 -12.14 -16.18
N ILE A 168 14.14 -12.03 -16.82
CA ILE A 168 13.98 -12.18 -18.27
C ILE A 168 12.89 -11.23 -18.79
N SER A 169 13.16 -10.60 -19.94
CA SER A 169 12.18 -9.90 -20.77
C SER A 169 11.40 -10.85 -21.67
#